data_AF-A0A9W9VGP9-F1
#
_entry.id   AF-A0A9W9VGP9-F1
#
_cell.length_a   1.000
_cell.length_b   1.000
_cell.length_c   1.000
_cell.angle_alpha   90.00
_cell.angle_beta   90.00
_cell.angle_gamma   90.00
#
_symmetry.space_group_name_H-M   'P 1'
#
loop_
_entity.id
_entity.type
_entity.pdbx_description
1 polymer ?
#
loop_
_entity_poly.entity_id
_entity_poly.type
_entity_poly.pdbx_seq_one_letter_code
_entity_poly.pdbx_strand_id
1 'polypeptide(L)'
;MTTITYKNLPGPVGECLKPSSLATTATVPVSPTTSLVFTTGHIGLDLKTGNLVNHSAEAEFEAVLDCLDAALKYAGVLNGLREAYKLVGYLTSAGDEASMMQVFKRKFPGHTPTWTNVVVKEIVVPNMRAELAAEGVIFHG
;
A
#
# COMPACT_ATOMS: atom_id res chain seq x y z
N MET A 1 -4.84 -22.87 -16.77
CA MET A 1 -5.61 -21.60 -16.73
C MET A 1 -4.81 -20.62 -15.90
N THR A 2 -4.52 -19.43 -16.41
CA THR A 2 -3.92 -18.35 -15.61
C THR A 2 -4.97 -17.82 -14.65
N THR A 3 -4.78 -18.07 -13.35
CA THR A 3 -5.72 -17.68 -12.30
C THR A 3 -5.20 -16.49 -11.52
N ILE A 4 -6.11 -15.64 -11.05
CA ILE A 4 -5.80 -14.57 -10.10
C ILE A 4 -5.27 -15.20 -8.82
N THR A 5 -4.17 -14.67 -8.28
CA THR A 5 -3.59 -15.13 -7.01
C THR A 5 -3.80 -14.07 -5.94
N TYR A 6 -4.40 -14.45 -4.82
CA TYR A 6 -4.58 -13.59 -3.66
C TYR A 6 -3.55 -13.94 -2.59
N LYS A 7 -2.94 -12.92 -1.98
CA LYS A 7 -1.98 -13.10 -0.90
C LYS A 7 -2.27 -12.15 0.24
N ASN A 8 -2.19 -12.65 1.47
CA ASN A 8 -2.09 -11.83 2.67
C ASN A 8 -0.64 -11.78 3.10
N LEU A 9 -0.17 -10.62 3.57
CA LEU A 9 1.12 -10.53 4.24
C LEU A 9 1.23 -11.57 5.36
N PRO A 10 2.39 -12.19 5.59
CA PRO A 10 2.58 -12.98 6.79
C PRO A 10 2.60 -12.05 8.02
N GLY A 11 2.05 -12.52 9.15
CA GLY A 11 2.08 -11.78 10.40
C GLY A 11 0.90 -10.82 10.61
N PRO A 12 0.94 -10.00 11.67
CA PRO A 12 -0.25 -9.34 12.21
C PRO A 12 -1.04 -8.48 11.21
N VAL A 13 -0.35 -7.79 10.30
CA VAL A 13 -0.99 -6.94 9.28
C VAL A 13 -1.77 -7.75 8.26
N GLY A 14 -1.32 -8.95 7.87
CA GLY A 14 -2.13 -9.79 7.00
C GLY A 14 -3.24 -10.53 7.75
N GLU A 15 -3.00 -10.90 9.01
CA GLU A 15 -3.99 -11.56 9.87
C GLU A 15 -5.20 -10.65 10.16
N CYS A 16 -5.00 -9.32 10.30
CA CYS A 16 -6.12 -8.40 10.59
C CYS A 16 -7.14 -8.30 9.44
N LEU A 17 -6.75 -8.65 8.21
CA LEU A 17 -7.60 -8.59 7.02
C LEU A 17 -8.40 -9.87 6.77
N LYS A 18 -7.93 -11.03 7.28
CA LYS A 18 -8.54 -12.34 7.02
C LYS A 18 -10.01 -12.44 7.44
N PRO A 19 -10.44 -11.91 8.61
CA PRO A 19 -11.84 -11.99 9.02
C PRO A 19 -12.82 -11.30 8.06
N SER A 20 -12.35 -10.32 7.28
CA SER A 20 -13.15 -9.54 6.34
C SER A 20 -13.11 -10.07 4.90
N SER A 21 -12.54 -11.26 4.67
CA SER A 21 -12.33 -11.81 3.34
C SER A 21 -11.53 -10.89 2.40
N LEU A 22 -10.61 -10.08 2.98
CA LEU A 22 -9.72 -9.20 2.24
C LEU A 22 -8.34 -9.83 2.07
N ALA A 23 -7.78 -9.72 0.87
CA ALA A 23 -6.38 -10.04 0.59
C ALA A 23 -5.54 -8.76 0.69
N THR A 24 -4.28 -8.88 1.11
CA THR A 24 -3.35 -7.75 1.05
C THR A 24 -3.04 -7.38 -0.41
N THR A 25 -2.90 -8.38 -1.27
CA THR A 25 -2.68 -8.19 -2.71
C THR A 25 -3.47 -9.18 -3.57
N ALA A 26 -3.79 -8.74 -4.78
CA ALA A 26 -4.25 -9.59 -5.88
C ALA A 26 -3.25 -9.49 -7.04
N THR A 27 -2.78 -10.62 -7.55
CA THR A 27 -1.93 -10.71 -8.73
C THR A 27 -2.76 -11.20 -9.91
N VAL A 28 -2.86 -10.40 -10.96
CA VAL A 28 -3.66 -10.65 -12.16
C VAL A 28 -2.71 -10.87 -13.35
N PRO A 29 -2.63 -12.10 -13.91
CA PRO A 29 -1.86 -12.35 -15.12
C PRO A 29 -2.46 -11.59 -16.31
N VAL A 30 -1.63 -10.84 -17.04
CA VAL A 30 -2.04 -10.11 -18.26
C VAL A 30 -1.50 -10.77 -19.52
N SER A 31 -0.32 -11.39 -19.42
CA SER A 31 0.33 -12.16 -20.47
C SER A 31 1.19 -13.28 -19.86
N PRO A 32 1.80 -14.17 -20.68
CA PRO A 32 2.78 -15.14 -20.18
C PRO A 32 4.00 -14.50 -19.49
N THR A 33 4.31 -13.24 -19.80
CA THR A 33 5.51 -12.53 -19.32
C THR A 33 5.19 -11.36 -18.39
N THR A 34 3.91 -11.11 -18.08
CA THR A 34 3.52 -9.94 -17.29
C THR A 34 2.30 -10.19 -16.42
N SER A 35 2.40 -9.80 -15.16
CA SER A 35 1.28 -9.74 -14.22
C SER A 35 1.18 -8.36 -13.58
N LEU A 36 -0.03 -7.88 -13.35
CA LEU A 36 -0.29 -6.70 -12.53
C LEU A 36 -0.58 -7.11 -11.09
N VAL A 37 -0.15 -6.28 -10.15
CA VAL A 37 -0.34 -6.49 -8.72
C VAL A 37 -1.08 -5.31 -8.14
N PHE A 38 -2.20 -5.59 -7.49
CA PHE A 38 -3.04 -4.59 -6.82
C PHE A 38 -2.96 -4.81 -5.33
N THR A 39 -2.75 -3.76 -4.54
CA THR A 39 -2.92 -3.83 -3.08
C THR A 39 -4.36 -3.50 -2.70
N THR A 40 -4.80 -3.99 -1.55
CA THR A 40 -5.89 -3.34 -0.82
C THR A 40 -5.45 -1.94 -0.33
N GLY A 41 -6.40 -1.15 0.15
CA GLY A 41 -6.11 0.06 0.93
C GLY A 41 -5.38 -0.30 2.23
N HIS A 42 -4.33 0.45 2.55
CA HIS A 42 -3.56 0.35 3.78
C HIS A 42 -3.62 1.66 4.56
N ILE A 43 -3.85 1.52 5.86
CA ILE A 43 -3.63 2.54 6.88
C ILE A 43 -2.26 2.31 7.56
N GLY A 44 -1.85 3.23 8.44
CA GLY A 44 -0.61 3.11 9.20
C GLY A 44 -0.65 2.00 10.24
N LEU A 45 -0.04 0.85 9.92
CA LEU A 45 0.13 -0.28 10.84
C LEU A 45 1.61 -0.61 11.01
N ASP A 46 2.00 -0.95 12.24
CA ASP A 46 3.31 -1.54 12.47
C ASP A 46 3.30 -3.00 11.98
N LEU A 47 4.19 -3.31 11.02
CA LEU A 47 4.26 -4.63 10.38
C LEU A 47 4.50 -5.79 11.36
N LYS A 48 5.15 -5.53 12.50
CA LYS A 48 5.55 -6.57 13.46
C LYS A 48 4.46 -6.87 14.47
N THR A 49 3.71 -5.85 14.87
CA THR A 49 2.73 -5.91 15.97
C THR A 49 1.29 -5.84 15.48
N GLY A 50 1.05 -5.26 14.31
CA GLY A 50 -0.29 -5.00 13.78
C GLY A 50 -1.01 -3.83 14.45
N ASN A 51 -0.31 -3.08 15.32
CA ASN A 51 -0.88 -1.93 16.01
C ASN A 51 -0.96 -0.71 15.09
N LEU A 52 -1.93 0.16 15.36
CA LEU A 52 -2.06 1.45 14.68
C LEU A 52 -0.86 2.35 14.98
N VAL A 53 -0.33 2.98 13.94
CA VAL A 53 0.69 4.03 14.04
C VAL A 53 0.02 5.34 13.67
N ASN A 54 -0.34 6.14 14.68
CA ASN A 54 -1.07 7.42 14.47
C ASN A 54 -0.64 8.54 15.45
N HIS A 55 0.49 8.37 16.13
CA HIS A 55 1.03 9.33 17.09
C HIS A 55 1.59 10.60 16.42
N SER A 56 1.87 10.55 15.12
CA SER A 56 2.15 11.71 14.26
C SER A 56 1.75 11.39 12.82
N ALA A 57 1.51 12.42 12.00
CA ALA A 57 1.19 12.24 10.59
C ALA A 57 2.36 11.59 9.82
N GLU A 58 3.60 12.01 10.11
CA GLU A 58 4.79 11.45 9.48
C GLU A 58 4.95 9.95 9.79
N ALA A 59 4.83 9.55 11.06
CA ALA A 59 4.93 8.14 11.43
C ALA A 59 3.81 7.29 10.82
N GLU A 60 2.59 7.83 10.76
CA GLU A 60 1.48 7.17 10.09
C GLU A 60 1.78 6.94 8.60
N PHE A 61 2.24 7.97 7.88
CA PHE A 61 2.55 7.85 6.45
C PHE A 61 3.74 6.94 6.18
N GLU A 62 4.76 6.95 7.04
CA GLU A 62 5.84 5.97 6.97
C GLU A 62 5.31 4.54 7.08
N ALA A 63 4.45 4.27 8.07
CA ALA A 63 3.86 2.97 8.30
C ALA A 63 2.94 2.50 7.16
N VAL A 64 2.13 3.41 6.59
CA VAL A 64 1.31 3.13 5.40
C VAL A 64 2.19 2.67 4.25
N LEU A 65 3.24 3.44 3.95
CA LEU A 65 4.14 3.15 2.84
C LEU A 65 4.94 1.86 3.07
N ASP A 66 5.35 1.58 4.32
CA ASP A 66 6.00 0.32 4.67
C ASP A 66 5.07 -0.89 4.47
N CYS A 67 3.79 -0.76 4.81
CA CYS A 67 2.80 -1.80 4.57
C CYS A 67 2.63 -2.08 3.08
N LEU A 68 2.48 -1.04 2.25
CA LEU A 68 2.34 -1.17 0.80
C LEU A 68 3.60 -1.77 0.15
N ASP A 69 4.78 -1.31 0.55
CA ASP A 69 6.06 -1.83 0.06
C ASP A 69 6.23 -3.32 0.39
N ALA A 70 5.94 -3.71 1.65
CA ALA A 70 5.96 -5.11 2.07
C ALA A 70 4.95 -5.96 1.30
N ALA A 71 3.72 -5.45 1.10
CA ALA A 71 2.66 -6.12 0.37
C ALA A 71 3.08 -6.43 -1.08
N LEU A 72 3.59 -5.43 -1.80
CA LEU A 72 4.06 -5.57 -3.18
C LEU A 72 5.24 -6.54 -3.28
N LYS A 73 6.22 -6.45 -2.37
CA LYS A 73 7.36 -7.38 -2.32
C LYS A 73 6.90 -8.82 -2.09
N TYR A 74 5.98 -9.04 -1.16
CA TYR A 74 5.45 -10.37 -0.88
C TYR A 74 4.62 -10.95 -2.05
N ALA A 75 3.96 -10.08 -2.82
CA ALA A 75 3.29 -10.47 -4.05
C ALA A 75 4.27 -10.94 -5.14
N GLY A 76 5.48 -10.36 -5.18
CA GLY A 76 6.55 -10.71 -6.12
C GLY A 76 7.09 -9.51 -6.92
N VAL A 77 6.66 -8.28 -6.61
CA VAL A 77 7.24 -7.06 -7.19
C VAL A 77 8.60 -6.84 -6.53
N LEU A 78 9.69 -7.07 -7.27
CA LEU A 78 11.03 -7.22 -6.72
C LEU A 78 11.47 -6.01 -5.88
N ASN A 79 11.19 -4.80 -6.36
CA ASN A 79 11.58 -3.56 -5.67
C ASN A 79 10.42 -2.88 -4.94
N GLY A 80 9.30 -3.60 -4.72
CA GLY A 80 8.15 -3.10 -3.97
C GLY A 80 7.63 -1.77 -4.52
N LEU A 81 7.49 -0.78 -3.65
CA LEU A 81 6.97 0.54 -4.02
C LEU A 81 7.86 1.30 -5.03
N ARG A 82 9.13 0.93 -5.23
CA ARG A 82 9.98 1.55 -6.28
C ARG A 82 9.60 1.15 -7.70
N GLU A 83 8.81 0.09 -7.83
CA GLU A 83 8.26 -0.42 -9.10
C GLU A 83 6.74 -0.23 -9.18
N ALA A 84 6.15 0.43 -8.19
CA ALA A 84 4.75 0.82 -8.27
C ALA A 84 4.59 1.87 -9.39
N TYR A 85 3.56 1.73 -10.21
CA TYR A 85 3.28 2.69 -11.28
C TYR A 85 2.12 3.63 -10.93
N LYS A 86 1.34 3.29 -9.91
CA LYS A 86 0.16 4.06 -9.48
C LYS A 86 -0.07 3.98 -7.99
N LEU A 87 -0.42 5.12 -7.40
CA LEU A 87 -0.95 5.23 -6.05
C LEU A 87 -2.25 6.04 -6.04
N VAL A 88 -3.16 5.67 -5.15
CA VAL A 88 -4.35 6.46 -4.82
C VAL A 88 -4.38 6.64 -3.32
N GLY A 89 -4.47 7.88 -2.86
CA GLY A 89 -4.55 8.24 -1.45
C GLY A 89 -5.88 8.88 -1.09
N TYR A 90 -6.45 8.46 0.02
CA TYR A 90 -7.58 9.10 0.67
C TYR A 90 -7.07 9.74 1.96
N LEU A 91 -7.22 11.06 2.10
CA LEU A 91 -6.73 11.84 3.23
C LEU A 91 -7.89 12.49 3.97
N THR A 92 -7.82 12.65 5.30
CA THR A 92 -8.84 13.39 6.05
C THR A 92 -8.60 14.90 6.07
N SER A 93 -7.42 15.35 5.67
CA SER A 93 -7.05 16.77 5.57
C SER A 93 -6.17 17.04 4.35
N ALA A 94 -6.42 18.15 3.65
CA ALA A 94 -5.54 18.60 2.57
C ALA A 94 -4.13 18.98 3.07
N GLY A 95 -4.00 19.39 4.34
CA GLY A 95 -2.71 19.76 4.94
C GLY A 95 -1.73 18.60 5.08
N ASP A 96 -2.24 17.37 5.04
CA ASP A 96 -1.44 16.16 5.18
C ASP A 96 -0.68 15.76 3.90
N GLU A 97 -1.12 16.24 2.73
CA GLU A 97 -0.52 15.88 1.44
C GLU A 97 0.95 16.25 1.37
N ALA A 98 1.32 17.47 1.81
CA ALA A 98 2.70 17.93 1.78
C ALA A 98 3.63 17.02 2.60
N SER A 99 3.19 16.65 3.81
CA SER A 99 3.91 15.74 4.70
C SER A 99 4.04 14.35 4.07
N MET A 100 2.97 13.81 3.50
CA MET A 100 3.00 12.51 2.81
C MET A 100 3.97 12.49 1.63
N MET A 101 3.97 13.54 0.80
CA MET A 101 4.88 13.66 -0.33
C MET A 101 6.35 13.77 0.11
N GLN A 102 6.62 14.45 1.22
CA GLN A 102 7.98 14.52 1.78
C GLN A 102 8.48 13.15 2.26
N VAL A 103 7.64 12.42 3.00
CA VAL A 103 7.96 11.05 3.44
C VAL A 103 8.22 10.14 2.23
N PHE A 104 7.34 10.17 1.23
CA PHE A 104 7.50 9.36 0.04
C PHE A 104 8.80 9.66 -0.71
N LYS A 105 9.11 10.94 -0.96
CA LYS A 105 10.36 11.35 -1.63
C LYS A 105 11.62 10.92 -0.87
N ARG A 106 11.57 10.95 0.47
CA ARG A 106 12.68 10.51 1.32
C ARG A 106 12.87 8.99 1.29
N LYS A 107 11.79 8.21 1.35
CA LYS A 107 11.85 6.73 1.33
C LYS A 107 12.18 6.17 -0.07
N PHE A 108 11.67 6.82 -1.11
CA PHE A 108 11.79 6.37 -2.51
C PHE A 108 12.37 7.47 -3.41
N PRO A 109 13.60 7.96 -3.16
CA PRO A 109 14.21 9.02 -3.95
C PRO A 109 14.27 8.65 -5.44
N GLY A 110 13.87 9.61 -6.27
CA GLY A 110 13.86 9.50 -7.74
C GLY A 110 12.66 8.76 -8.34
N HIS A 111 11.78 8.17 -7.51
CA HIS A 111 10.60 7.46 -8.01
C HIS A 111 9.41 8.40 -8.23
N THR A 112 8.72 8.25 -9.36
CA THR A 112 7.64 9.16 -9.81
C THR A 112 6.45 8.38 -10.39
N PRO A 113 5.68 7.65 -9.57
CA PRO A 113 4.49 6.96 -10.02
C PRO A 113 3.36 7.97 -10.33
N THR A 114 2.34 7.53 -11.05
CA THR A 114 1.09 8.29 -11.10
C THR A 114 0.46 8.32 -9.71
N TRP A 115 -0.05 9.47 -9.27
CA TRP A 115 -0.61 9.62 -7.93
C TRP A 115 -1.84 10.52 -7.94
N THR A 116 -2.92 10.07 -7.31
CA THR A 116 -4.11 10.88 -7.04
C THR A 116 -4.42 10.89 -5.55
N ASN A 117 -4.57 12.08 -4.96
CA ASN A 117 -5.08 12.25 -3.60
C ASN A 117 -6.49 12.83 -3.61
N VAL A 118 -7.33 12.37 -2.70
CA VAL A 118 -8.68 12.90 -2.47
C VAL A 118 -8.87 13.16 -0.98
N VAL A 119 -9.44 14.31 -0.63
CA VAL A 119 -9.87 14.57 0.74
C VAL A 119 -11.22 13.92 0.98
N VAL A 120 -11.29 13.05 1.97
CA VAL A 120 -12.50 12.34 2.41
C VAL A 120 -12.93 12.82 3.79
N LYS A 121 -14.19 12.57 4.14
CA LYS A 121 -14.72 12.94 5.46
C LYS A 121 -14.00 12.20 6.60
N GLU A 122 -13.76 10.91 6.42
CA GLU A 122 -13.19 10.03 7.44
C GLU A 122 -12.67 8.73 6.80
N ILE A 123 -11.70 8.09 7.44
CA ILE A 123 -11.21 6.73 7.12
C ILE A 123 -11.95 5.72 8.00
N VAL A 124 -12.22 4.52 7.49
CA VAL A 124 -13.03 3.50 8.20
C VAL A 124 -12.47 3.16 9.58
N VAL A 125 -11.13 3.15 9.72
CA VAL A 125 -10.47 2.98 11.01
C VAL A 125 -10.36 4.34 11.72
N PRO A 126 -10.96 4.49 12.91
CA PRO A 126 -10.99 5.78 13.60
C PRO A 126 -9.61 6.37 13.86
N ASN A 127 -9.50 7.69 13.79
CA ASN A 127 -8.30 8.48 14.05
C ASN A 127 -7.14 8.27 13.06
N MET A 128 -7.36 7.57 11.95
CA MET A 128 -6.41 7.52 10.84
C MET A 128 -6.58 8.75 9.94
N ARG A 129 -5.47 9.30 9.48
CA ARG A 129 -5.39 10.43 8.54
C ARG A 129 -5.40 9.97 7.10
N ALA A 130 -4.90 8.78 6.81
CA ALA A 130 -4.77 8.31 5.45
C ALA A 130 -5.04 6.82 5.26
N GLU A 131 -5.58 6.50 4.08
CA GLU A 131 -5.61 5.15 3.52
C GLU A 131 -5.13 5.21 2.07
N LEU A 132 -4.13 4.39 1.72
CA LEU A 132 -3.53 4.38 0.38
C LEU A 132 -3.59 2.99 -0.24
N ALA A 133 -3.79 2.94 -1.55
CA ALA A 133 -3.60 1.73 -2.35
C ALA A 133 -2.53 1.97 -3.42
N ALA A 134 -1.81 0.91 -3.79
CA ALA A 134 -0.78 0.94 -4.80
C ALA A 134 -0.98 -0.17 -5.84
N GLU A 135 -0.48 0.07 -7.04
CA GLU A 135 -0.40 -0.92 -8.10
C GLU A 135 1.04 -1.07 -8.58
N GLY A 136 1.48 -2.32 -8.76
CA GLY A 136 2.80 -2.70 -9.24
C GLY A 136 2.74 -3.71 -10.38
N VAL A 137 3.90 -4.03 -10.95
CA VAL A 137 4.02 -4.95 -12.08
C VAL A 137 5.08 -6.01 -11.81
N ILE A 138 4.85 -7.23 -12.29
CA ILE A 138 5.82 -8.31 -12.32
C ILE A 138 6.10 -8.64 -13.78
N PHE A 139 7.39 -8.63 -14.16
CA PHE A 139 7.86 -9.12 -15.45
C PHE A 139 8.48 -10.50 -15.26
N HIS A 140 7.94 -11.50 -15.95
CA HIS A 140 8.49 -12.87 -15.96
C HIS A 140 9.53 -12.99 -17.07
N GLY A 141 10.65 -13.63 -16.78
CA GLY A 141 11.73 -13.92 -17.72
C GLY A 141 11.47 -15.14 -18.60
#